data_AF-A0A7V3MER4-F1
#
_entry.id   AF-A0A7V3MER4-F1
#
_cell.length_a   1.000
_cell.length_b   1.000
_cell.length_c   1.000
_cell.angle_alpha   90.00
_cell.angle_beta   90.00
_cell.angle_gamma   90.00
#
_symmetry.space_group_name_H-M   'P 1'
#
loop_
_entity.id
_entity.type
_entity.pdbx_description
1 polymer ?
#
loop_
_entity_poly.entity_id
_entity_poly.type
_entity_poly.pdbx_seq_one_letter_code
_entity_poly.pdbx_strand_id
1 'polypeptide(L)'
;MNRQVYVEAFQAQLASKFNVGYQSWWHKFLFHYSDISNVISILNSGQLYSRNKALELGLMQNDNADDDVIGNTGVSAKDYVRFYFGALTPTQYHNEGFKSGNNIQHNAHCPVPVFLLFDFVKLLAREDSKFSSGNIASSGVDIYSKLEDLNQLEFEYIYHRGSTFQASNSSHITYCRHAEVLIPNALNIYDYLEYVVVRSEAEKQTLLYHLDSDTKQKLEEKIRIRTNGLFYADRLYIENIRLDDNMFRISFSKATNDKFDFVFTITNYDTHQSYKKEVEQVSLESKSASFKIKPEFVSKNISLKITIDGSLAYEHNFGDDSTYIL
;
A
#
# COMPACT_ATOMS: atom_id res chain seq x y z
N MET A 1 -22.34 16.84 -22.43
CA MET A 1 -22.56 15.49 -21.84
C MET A 1 -22.23 15.58 -20.36
N ASN A 2 -23.01 14.94 -19.48
CA ASN A 2 -22.67 14.88 -18.05
C ASN A 2 -21.28 14.22 -17.92
N ARG A 3 -20.36 14.81 -17.14
CA ARG A 3 -18.98 14.29 -16.92
C ARG A 3 -19.02 12.82 -16.49
N GLN A 4 -19.91 12.48 -15.57
CA GLN A 4 -20.08 11.11 -15.10
C GLN A 4 -20.46 10.16 -16.24
N VAL A 5 -21.43 10.54 -17.07
CA VAL A 5 -21.86 9.73 -18.23
C VAL A 5 -20.73 9.51 -19.24
N TYR A 6 -19.88 10.53 -19.46
CA TYR A 6 -18.68 10.36 -20.30
C TYR A 6 -17.76 9.29 -19.71
N VAL A 7 -17.43 9.41 -18.42
CA VAL A 7 -16.47 8.51 -17.77
C VAL A 7 -17.03 7.09 -17.66
N GLU A 8 -18.33 6.91 -17.42
CA GLU A 8 -18.99 5.61 -17.45
C GLU A 8 -18.89 4.94 -18.83
N ALA A 9 -19.13 5.69 -19.91
CA ALA A 9 -18.98 5.19 -21.27
C ALA A 9 -17.52 4.81 -21.56
N PHE A 10 -16.56 5.63 -21.12
CA PHE A 10 -15.13 5.35 -21.26
C PHE A 10 -14.70 4.11 -20.46
N GLN A 11 -15.18 3.99 -19.21
CA GLN A 11 -14.94 2.82 -18.36
C GLN A 11 -15.48 1.54 -19.01
N ALA A 12 -16.64 1.58 -19.64
CA ALA A 12 -17.21 0.43 -20.35
C ALA A 12 -16.34 0.01 -21.55
N GLN A 13 -15.73 0.96 -22.27
CA GLN A 13 -14.78 0.66 -23.34
C GLN A 13 -13.52 -0.04 -22.79
N LEU A 14 -12.96 0.48 -21.68
CA LEU A 14 -11.83 -0.18 -21.00
C LEU A 14 -12.20 -1.59 -20.53
N ALA A 15 -13.39 -1.76 -19.94
CA ALA A 15 -13.89 -3.06 -19.49
C ALA A 15 -13.99 -4.07 -20.64
N SER A 16 -14.49 -3.66 -21.80
CA SER A 16 -14.59 -4.52 -22.98
C SER A 16 -13.22 -4.88 -23.55
N LYS A 17 -12.27 -3.95 -23.50
CA LYS A 17 -10.94 -4.09 -24.11
C LYS A 17 -9.99 -4.90 -23.24
N PHE A 18 -10.02 -4.67 -21.94
CA PHE A 18 -9.15 -5.30 -20.95
C PHE A 18 -9.99 -6.20 -20.06
N ASN A 19 -10.45 -7.33 -20.58
CA ASN A 19 -11.39 -8.25 -19.91
C ASN A 19 -10.74 -9.56 -19.42
N VAL A 20 -9.42 -9.70 -19.54
CA VAL A 20 -8.67 -10.89 -19.12
C VAL A 20 -7.64 -10.56 -18.06
N GLY A 21 -7.23 -11.59 -17.31
CA GLY A 21 -6.16 -11.47 -16.30
C GLY A 21 -6.49 -10.48 -15.19
N TYR A 22 -5.45 -9.90 -14.60
CA TYR A 22 -5.60 -8.95 -13.50
C TYR A 22 -6.18 -7.59 -13.95
N GLN A 23 -6.03 -7.24 -15.23
CA GLN A 23 -6.51 -5.97 -15.78
C GLN A 23 -8.04 -5.92 -15.89
N SER A 24 -8.71 -7.09 -15.90
CA SER A 24 -10.17 -7.27 -16.03
C SER A 24 -11.03 -6.47 -15.05
N TRP A 25 -10.45 -5.92 -13.99
CA TRP A 25 -11.17 -5.15 -12.99
C TRP A 25 -10.49 -3.82 -12.66
N TRP A 26 -9.32 -3.51 -13.24
CA TRP A 26 -8.61 -2.26 -12.96
C TRP A 26 -9.37 -1.02 -13.40
N HIS A 27 -10.11 -1.11 -14.50
CA HIS A 27 -10.97 -0.02 -14.98
C HIS A 27 -12.03 0.43 -13.95
N LYS A 28 -12.29 -0.36 -12.90
CA LYS A 28 -13.23 0.00 -11.82
C LYS A 28 -12.60 0.94 -10.79
N PHE A 29 -11.26 0.99 -10.72
CA PHE A 29 -10.56 1.67 -9.65
C PHE A 29 -9.42 2.57 -10.14
N LEU A 30 -9.10 3.55 -9.31
CA LEU A 30 -7.83 4.26 -9.33
C LEU A 30 -7.06 3.89 -8.07
N PHE A 31 -5.75 3.73 -8.20
CA PHE A 31 -4.93 3.08 -7.18
C PHE A 31 -4.01 4.09 -6.49
N HIS A 32 -4.06 4.12 -5.17
CA HIS A 32 -3.00 4.72 -4.36
C HIS A 32 -2.33 3.62 -3.53
N TYR A 33 -1.01 3.72 -3.36
CA TYR A 33 -0.19 2.72 -2.70
C TYR A 33 0.79 3.42 -1.75
N SER A 34 0.87 2.94 -0.51
CA SER A 34 1.80 3.47 0.48
C SER A 34 2.04 2.44 1.60
N ASP A 35 3.05 2.68 2.44
CA ASP A 35 3.30 1.90 3.65
C ASP A 35 2.15 2.05 4.65
N ILE A 36 1.91 0.99 5.42
CA ILE A 36 0.83 0.88 6.40
C ILE A 36 0.81 2.06 7.38
N SER A 37 1.97 2.57 7.78
CA SER A 37 2.08 3.68 8.72
C SER A 37 1.44 4.96 8.15
N ASN A 38 1.73 5.25 6.87
CA ASN A 38 1.12 6.38 6.17
C ASN A 38 -0.37 6.14 5.93
N VAL A 39 -0.76 4.91 5.57
CA VAL A 39 -2.17 4.57 5.33
C VAL A 39 -3.00 4.70 6.60
N ILE A 40 -2.50 4.27 7.77
CA ILE A 40 -3.15 4.49 9.07
C ILE A 40 -3.45 5.98 9.27
N SER A 41 -2.48 6.86 9.02
CA SER A 41 -2.67 8.32 9.12
C SER A 41 -3.71 8.85 8.14
N ILE A 42 -3.70 8.38 6.89
CA ILE A 42 -4.67 8.77 5.86
C ILE A 42 -6.07 8.33 6.26
N LEU A 43 -6.24 7.08 6.71
CA LEU A 43 -7.54 6.52 7.06
C LEU A 43 -8.15 7.18 8.30
N ASN A 44 -7.37 7.39 9.36
CA ASN A 44 -7.87 8.02 10.60
C ASN A 44 -8.18 9.52 10.41
N SER A 45 -7.39 10.22 9.58
CA SER A 45 -7.68 11.63 9.26
C SER A 45 -8.80 11.80 8.22
N GLY A 46 -9.09 10.75 7.43
CA GLY A 46 -9.96 10.82 6.27
C GLY A 46 -9.41 11.67 5.11
N GLN A 47 -8.14 12.08 5.17
CA GLN A 47 -7.54 13.01 4.23
C GLN A 47 -6.29 12.42 3.58
N LEU A 48 -6.23 12.52 2.26
CA LEU A 48 -5.03 12.25 1.48
C LEU A 48 -4.52 13.58 0.92
N TYR A 49 -3.30 13.95 1.30
CA TYR A 49 -2.69 15.22 0.90
C TYR A 49 -1.67 15.03 -0.23
N SER A 50 -1.52 16.08 -1.04
CA SER A 50 -0.38 16.20 -1.94
C SER A 50 0.91 16.28 -1.13
N ARG A 51 2.02 15.97 -1.76
CA ARG A 51 3.32 15.93 -1.07
C ARG A 51 3.67 17.28 -0.45
N ASN A 52 3.55 18.37 -1.20
CA ASN A 52 3.84 19.70 -0.68
C ASN A 52 2.91 20.07 0.48
N LYS A 53 1.62 19.70 0.39
CA LYS A 53 0.67 19.98 1.47
C LYS A 53 0.96 19.15 2.72
N ALA A 54 1.35 17.89 2.58
CA ALA A 54 1.75 17.04 3.69
C ALA A 54 2.99 17.59 4.41
N LEU A 55 3.96 18.13 3.66
CA LEU A 55 5.15 18.78 4.23
C LEU A 55 4.79 20.09 4.95
N GLU A 56 3.95 20.93 4.34
CA GLU A 56 3.45 22.19 4.95
C GLU A 56 2.76 21.92 6.29
N LEU A 57 2.01 20.81 6.40
CA LEU A 57 1.27 20.42 7.59
C LEU A 57 2.09 19.57 8.58
N GLY A 58 3.33 19.19 8.24
CA GLY A 58 4.17 18.32 9.09
C GLY A 58 3.65 16.89 9.26
N LEU A 59 2.91 16.36 8.27
CA LEU A 59 2.22 15.06 8.33
C LEU A 59 3.02 13.89 7.73
N MET A 60 4.15 14.16 7.08
CA MET A 60 4.93 13.14 6.37
C MET A 60 5.80 12.33 7.35
N GLN A 61 5.37 11.12 7.70
CA GLN A 61 6.11 10.24 8.62
C GLN A 61 7.12 9.34 7.91
N ASN A 62 6.73 8.67 6.82
CA ASN A 62 7.61 7.83 5.99
C ASN A 62 7.53 8.28 4.53
N ASP A 63 8.67 8.55 3.90
CA ASP A 63 8.74 8.85 2.48
C ASP A 63 9.07 7.58 1.69
N ASN A 64 8.04 6.98 1.08
CA ASN A 64 8.19 5.69 0.38
C ASN A 64 8.70 5.86 -1.06
N ALA A 65 8.89 7.10 -1.51
CA ALA A 65 9.35 7.41 -2.85
C ALA A 65 10.88 7.51 -2.89
N ASP A 66 11.43 7.23 -4.06
CA ASP A 66 12.86 7.33 -4.33
C ASP A 66 13.30 8.81 -4.25
N ASP A 67 14.33 9.08 -3.44
CA ASP A 67 14.85 10.43 -3.19
C ASP A 67 15.30 11.13 -4.48
N ASP A 68 15.87 10.40 -5.44
CA ASP A 68 16.32 10.96 -6.71
C ASP A 68 15.13 11.27 -7.62
N VAL A 69 14.08 10.43 -7.60
CA VAL A 69 12.82 10.73 -8.31
C VAL A 69 12.18 11.98 -7.72
N ILE A 70 12.15 12.13 -6.39
CA ILE A 70 11.63 13.32 -5.71
C ILE A 70 12.47 14.55 -6.08
N GLY A 71 13.79 14.44 -6.04
CA GLY A 71 14.72 15.54 -6.35
C GLY A 71 14.53 16.07 -7.77
N ASN A 72 14.26 15.18 -8.73
CA ASN A 72 14.07 15.51 -10.14
C ASN A 72 12.61 15.85 -10.50
N THR A 73 11.65 15.62 -9.61
CA THR A 73 10.24 16.00 -9.86
C THR A 73 10.05 17.50 -9.64
N GLY A 74 9.59 18.20 -10.68
CA GLY A 74 9.29 19.63 -10.62
C GLY A 74 8.31 19.99 -9.49
N VAL A 75 8.50 21.16 -8.87
CA VAL A 75 7.76 21.58 -7.66
C VAL A 75 6.24 21.48 -7.85
N SER A 76 5.72 21.85 -9.03
CA SER A 76 4.29 21.83 -9.34
C SER A 76 3.68 20.42 -9.43
N ALA A 77 4.48 19.40 -9.71
CA ALA A 77 4.01 18.01 -9.73
C ALA A 77 3.81 17.45 -8.31
N LYS A 78 4.38 18.11 -7.29
CA LYS A 78 4.24 17.76 -5.87
C LYS A 78 2.98 18.37 -5.21
N ASP A 79 2.24 19.20 -5.95
CA ASP A 79 0.99 19.83 -5.50
C ASP A 79 -0.25 18.96 -5.74
N TYR A 80 -0.09 17.76 -6.30
CA TYR A 80 -1.19 16.84 -6.57
C TYR A 80 -1.18 15.63 -5.64
N VAL A 81 -2.38 15.23 -5.22
CA VAL A 81 -2.66 13.87 -4.82
C VAL A 81 -2.70 13.00 -6.08
N ARG A 82 -1.97 11.89 -6.05
CA ARG A 82 -1.71 11.05 -7.22
C ARG A 82 -2.35 9.68 -7.08
N PHE A 83 -3.02 9.26 -8.15
CA PHE A 83 -3.63 7.94 -8.28
C PHE A 83 -3.19 7.30 -9.59
N TYR A 84 -2.70 6.07 -9.56
CA TYR A 84 -2.33 5.33 -10.75
C TYR A 84 -3.56 4.71 -11.41
N PHE A 85 -3.53 4.60 -12.74
CA PHE A 85 -4.53 3.84 -13.49
C PHE A 85 -4.39 2.32 -13.31
N GLY A 86 -3.25 1.82 -12.84
CA GLY A 86 -3.04 0.41 -12.56
C GLY A 86 -1.94 0.17 -11.52
N ALA A 87 -1.99 -1.00 -10.87
CA ALA A 87 -1.00 -1.42 -9.87
C ALA A 87 0.23 -2.09 -10.51
N LEU A 88 1.17 -2.63 -9.73
CA LEU A 88 2.37 -3.34 -10.23
C LEU A 88 3.23 -2.46 -11.15
N THR A 89 3.54 -1.25 -10.68
CA THR A 89 4.48 -0.36 -11.39
C THR A 89 5.92 -0.83 -11.15
N PRO A 90 6.87 -0.49 -12.04
CA PRO A 90 8.28 -0.77 -11.81
C PRO A 90 8.80 -0.22 -10.47
N THR A 91 8.39 0.99 -10.06
CA THR A 91 8.76 1.53 -8.74
C THR A 91 8.26 0.68 -7.59
N GLN A 92 7.02 0.15 -7.68
CA GLN A 92 6.50 -0.76 -6.67
C GLN A 92 7.37 -2.02 -6.55
N TYR A 93 7.82 -2.61 -7.66
CA TYR A 93 8.70 -3.80 -7.64
C TYR A 93 9.97 -3.57 -6.80
N HIS A 94 10.55 -2.38 -6.91
CA HIS A 94 11.76 -2.04 -6.16
C HIS A 94 11.49 -1.74 -4.69
N ASN A 95 10.33 -1.19 -4.35
CA ASN A 95 10.06 -0.66 -3.01
C ASN A 95 9.34 -1.67 -2.11
N GLU A 96 8.56 -2.59 -2.66
CA GLU A 96 7.62 -3.45 -1.92
C GLU A 96 8.30 -4.49 -1.01
N GLY A 97 7.85 -4.57 0.24
CA GLY A 97 8.19 -5.60 1.22
C GLY A 97 9.51 -5.35 1.96
N PHE A 98 9.74 -6.15 3.02
CA PHE A 98 10.93 -6.01 3.84
C PHE A 98 12.18 -6.36 3.04
N LYS A 99 13.14 -5.43 3.01
CA LYS A 99 14.44 -5.56 2.39
C LYS A 99 15.53 -5.35 3.44
N SER A 100 16.50 -6.25 3.49
CA SER A 100 17.69 -6.07 4.33
C SER A 100 18.51 -4.88 3.83
N GLY A 101 19.19 -4.17 4.73
CA GLY A 101 19.76 -2.83 4.48
C GLY A 101 20.47 -2.63 3.13
N ASN A 102 21.35 -3.55 2.73
CA ASN A 102 22.11 -3.44 1.46
C ASN A 102 21.23 -3.53 0.19
N ASN A 103 19.97 -3.95 0.32
CA ASN A 103 19.01 -4.07 -0.78
C ASN A 103 18.05 -2.86 -0.87
N ILE A 104 18.16 -1.90 0.04
CA ILE A 104 17.41 -0.64 -0.02
C ILE A 104 18.22 0.35 -0.86
N GLN A 105 17.70 0.70 -2.04
CA GLN A 105 18.28 1.71 -2.92
C GLN A 105 17.52 3.03 -2.75
N HIS A 106 18.24 4.16 -2.67
CA HIS A 106 17.69 5.51 -2.62
C HIS A 106 16.58 5.73 -1.57
N ASN A 107 16.70 5.05 -0.41
CA ASN A 107 15.71 5.02 0.67
C ASN A 107 14.30 4.54 0.27
N ALA A 108 14.12 4.05 -0.95
CA ALA A 108 12.84 3.64 -1.48
C ALA A 108 12.42 2.29 -0.88
N HIS A 109 11.63 2.33 0.21
CA HIS A 109 11.23 1.16 0.97
C HIS A 109 9.78 1.27 1.42
N CYS A 110 8.99 0.23 1.16
CA CYS A 110 7.60 0.11 1.58
C CYS A 110 7.42 -1.29 2.21
N PRO A 111 7.84 -1.48 3.48
CA PRO A 111 7.86 -2.79 4.13
C PRO A 111 6.49 -3.46 4.20
N VAL A 112 5.46 -2.68 4.55
CA VAL A 112 4.07 -3.16 4.67
C VAL A 112 3.19 -2.34 3.73
N PRO A 113 3.10 -2.71 2.46
CA PRO A 113 2.32 -2.00 1.46
C PRO A 113 0.82 -2.19 1.68
N VAL A 114 0.08 -1.11 1.52
CA VAL A 114 -1.38 -1.11 1.52
C VAL A 114 -1.89 -0.34 0.31
N PHE A 115 -2.83 -0.94 -0.41
CA PHE A 115 -3.52 -0.29 -1.52
C PHE A 115 -4.83 0.35 -1.06
N LEU A 116 -5.05 1.57 -1.51
CA LEU A 116 -6.32 2.27 -1.43
C LEU A 116 -6.93 2.31 -2.84
N LEU A 117 -8.09 1.71 -3.01
CA LEU A 117 -8.81 1.60 -4.28
C LEU A 117 -9.96 2.61 -4.28
N PHE A 118 -9.87 3.60 -5.16
CA PHE A 118 -10.84 4.67 -5.30
C PHE A 118 -11.75 4.42 -6.50
N ASP A 119 -13.01 4.83 -6.40
CA ASP A 119 -13.97 4.75 -7.51
C ASP A 119 -13.46 5.54 -8.73
N PHE A 120 -13.25 4.82 -9.83
CA PHE A 120 -12.72 5.37 -11.06
C PHE A 120 -13.61 6.47 -11.65
N VAL A 121 -14.92 6.25 -11.65
CA VAL A 121 -15.89 7.17 -12.27
C VAL A 121 -16.02 8.42 -11.42
N LYS A 122 -16.27 8.28 -10.11
CA LYS A 122 -16.48 9.42 -9.21
C LYS A 122 -15.28 10.35 -9.20
N LEU A 123 -14.06 9.80 -9.16
CA LEU A 123 -12.85 10.61 -9.04
C LEU A 123 -12.51 11.34 -10.35
N LEU A 124 -12.54 10.65 -11.50
CA LEU A 124 -12.30 11.29 -12.81
C LEU A 124 -13.39 12.30 -13.19
N ALA A 125 -14.64 12.06 -12.78
CA ALA A 125 -15.75 12.96 -13.08
C ALA A 125 -15.67 14.30 -12.31
N ARG A 126 -14.80 14.44 -11.30
CA ARG A 126 -14.57 15.72 -10.62
C ARG A 126 -14.10 16.79 -11.59
N GLU A 127 -14.54 18.03 -11.41
CA GLU A 127 -14.17 19.15 -12.29
C GLU A 127 -12.69 19.51 -12.23
N ASP A 128 -12.07 19.33 -11.07
CA ASP A 128 -10.65 19.62 -10.82
C ASP A 128 -9.70 18.45 -11.12
N SER A 129 -10.25 17.32 -11.57
CA SER A 129 -9.45 16.15 -11.94
C SER A 129 -8.62 16.45 -13.18
N LYS A 130 -7.32 16.17 -13.08
CA LYS A 130 -6.38 16.14 -14.20
C LYS A 130 -5.81 14.74 -14.37
N PHE A 131 -5.16 14.48 -15.50
CA PHE A 131 -4.47 13.21 -15.69
C PHE A 131 -3.27 13.36 -16.63
N SER A 132 -2.23 12.57 -16.39
CA SER A 132 -0.98 12.62 -17.15
C SER A 132 -0.91 11.55 -18.24
N SER A 133 -0.20 11.81 -19.34
CA SER A 133 0.09 10.79 -20.36
C SER A 133 1.06 9.70 -19.87
N GLY A 134 1.78 9.94 -18.77
CA GLY A 134 2.72 9.02 -18.15
C GLY A 134 3.33 9.60 -16.88
N ASN A 135 4.56 9.20 -16.57
CA ASN A 135 5.27 9.64 -15.37
C ASN A 135 5.38 11.18 -15.30
N ILE A 136 4.75 11.79 -14.30
CA ILE A 136 4.75 13.25 -14.10
C ILE A 136 6.14 13.86 -13.85
N ALA A 137 7.12 13.04 -13.46
CA ALA A 137 8.51 13.47 -13.29
C ALA A 137 9.29 13.55 -14.62
N SER A 138 8.73 13.05 -15.73
CA SER A 138 9.41 13.06 -17.03
C SER A 138 9.30 14.41 -17.73
N SER A 139 10.37 14.84 -18.40
CA SER A 139 10.36 16.03 -19.24
C SER A 139 9.39 15.86 -20.40
N GLY A 140 8.48 16.81 -20.60
CA GLY A 140 7.51 16.78 -21.70
C GLY A 140 6.27 15.92 -21.46
N VAL A 141 5.98 15.56 -20.20
CA VAL A 141 4.71 14.94 -19.83
C VAL A 141 3.54 15.88 -20.14
N ASP A 142 2.52 15.35 -20.80
CA ASP A 142 1.26 16.07 -21.01
C ASP A 142 0.35 15.87 -19.80
N ILE A 143 -0.21 16.97 -19.30
CA ILE A 143 -1.23 16.97 -18.25
C ILE A 143 -2.52 17.50 -18.87
N TYR A 144 -3.53 16.64 -18.92
CA TYR A 144 -4.83 16.92 -19.48
C TYR A 144 -5.84 17.31 -18.40
N SER A 145 -6.87 18.05 -18.79
CA SER A 145 -7.97 18.45 -17.89
C SER A 145 -9.36 18.25 -18.52
N LYS A 146 -9.44 17.97 -19.83
CA LYS A 146 -10.69 17.69 -20.52
C LYS A 146 -10.89 16.18 -20.62
N LEU A 147 -12.10 15.69 -20.37
CA LEU A 147 -12.36 14.24 -20.36
C LEU A 147 -12.17 13.61 -21.75
N GLU A 148 -12.36 14.39 -22.81
CA GLU A 148 -12.14 13.97 -24.18
C GLU A 148 -10.68 13.53 -24.44
N ASP A 149 -9.75 14.11 -23.70
CA ASP A 149 -8.31 13.81 -23.79
C ASP A 149 -7.97 12.44 -23.16
N LEU A 150 -8.90 11.78 -22.45
CA LEU A 150 -8.71 10.39 -21.99
C LEU A 150 -8.42 9.44 -23.15
N ASN A 151 -8.89 9.75 -24.35
CA ASN A 151 -8.62 8.97 -25.56
C ASN A 151 -7.18 9.09 -26.06
N GLN A 152 -6.42 10.07 -25.57
CA GLN A 152 -4.99 10.23 -25.89
C GLN A 152 -4.10 9.31 -25.06
N LEU A 153 -4.64 8.74 -23.97
CA LEU A 153 -3.88 7.87 -23.09
C LEU A 153 -3.73 6.48 -23.72
N GLU A 154 -2.49 6.00 -23.78
CA GLU A 154 -2.16 4.71 -24.40
C GLU A 154 -2.42 3.55 -23.44
N PHE A 155 -3.69 3.27 -23.15
CA PHE A 155 -4.09 2.26 -22.15
C PHE A 155 -3.51 0.86 -22.38
N GLU A 156 -3.15 0.51 -23.62
CA GLU A 156 -2.44 -0.73 -23.93
C GLU A 156 -1.11 -0.82 -23.18
N TYR A 157 -0.37 0.30 -23.09
CA TYR A 157 0.88 0.40 -22.35
C TYR A 157 0.66 0.68 -20.87
N ILE A 158 -0.36 1.48 -20.51
CA ILE A 158 -0.72 1.72 -19.11
C ILE A 158 -1.08 0.40 -18.40
N TYR A 159 -1.83 -0.49 -19.06
CA TYR A 159 -2.26 -1.78 -18.50
C TYR A 159 -1.34 -2.97 -18.85
N HIS A 160 -0.31 -2.74 -19.67
CA HIS A 160 0.69 -3.75 -19.99
C HIS A 160 1.39 -4.25 -18.72
N ARG A 161 1.41 -5.56 -18.43
CA ARG A 161 2.15 -6.15 -17.29
C ARG A 161 3.12 -7.28 -17.68
N GLY A 162 3.44 -7.40 -18.97
CA GLY A 162 4.52 -8.27 -19.44
C GLY A 162 5.91 -7.73 -19.07
N SER A 163 6.93 -8.60 -19.17
CA SER A 163 8.33 -8.19 -19.03
C SER A 163 8.71 -7.16 -20.08
N THR A 164 9.50 -6.16 -19.70
CA THR A 164 10.02 -5.12 -20.60
C THR A 164 11.51 -5.27 -20.87
N PHE A 165 12.17 -6.29 -20.31
CA PHE A 165 13.64 -6.47 -20.33
C PHE A 165 14.25 -6.56 -21.74
N GLN A 166 13.46 -6.89 -22.76
CA GLN A 166 13.89 -6.99 -24.16
C GLN A 166 12.97 -6.24 -25.13
N ALA A 167 12.04 -5.45 -24.61
CA ALA A 167 11.13 -4.69 -25.45
C ALA A 167 11.85 -3.43 -25.99
N SER A 168 11.83 -3.23 -27.30
CA SER A 168 12.41 -2.03 -27.94
C SER A 168 11.77 -0.72 -27.44
N ASN A 169 10.54 -0.78 -26.92
CA ASN A 169 9.78 0.33 -26.34
C ASN A 169 9.70 0.26 -24.80
N SER A 170 10.64 -0.41 -24.12
CA SER A 170 10.65 -0.61 -22.65
C SER A 170 10.51 0.69 -21.85
N SER A 171 11.22 1.75 -22.26
CA SER A 171 11.15 3.07 -21.63
C SER A 171 9.76 3.70 -21.78
N HIS A 172 9.17 3.61 -22.97
CA HIS A 172 7.81 4.12 -23.24
C HIS A 172 6.74 3.37 -22.44
N ILE A 173 6.82 2.04 -22.38
CA ILE A 173 5.92 1.23 -21.54
C ILE A 173 6.05 1.65 -20.08
N THR A 174 7.28 1.83 -19.59
CA THR A 174 7.53 2.25 -18.21
C THR A 174 6.96 3.65 -17.94
N TYR A 175 7.12 4.57 -18.89
CA TYR A 175 6.53 5.89 -18.85
C TYR A 175 4.99 5.85 -18.74
N CYS A 176 4.31 5.12 -19.65
CA CYS A 176 2.85 5.00 -19.64
C CYS A 176 2.32 4.27 -18.40
N ARG A 177 3.03 3.27 -17.86
CA ARG A 177 2.63 2.58 -16.61
C ARG A 177 2.52 3.52 -15.41
N HIS A 178 3.17 4.68 -15.47
CA HIS A 178 3.11 5.73 -14.45
C HIS A 178 2.18 6.88 -14.86
N ALA A 179 1.24 6.66 -15.79
CA ALA A 179 0.14 7.60 -16.02
C ALA A 179 -0.74 7.66 -14.77
N GLU A 180 -1.18 8.87 -14.43
CA GLU A 180 -1.84 9.15 -13.16
C GLU A 180 -3.05 10.05 -13.33
N VAL A 181 -4.02 9.89 -12.43
CA VAL A 181 -5.03 10.88 -12.12
C VAL A 181 -4.51 11.76 -10.99
N LEU A 182 -4.72 13.07 -11.13
CA LEU A 182 -4.15 14.11 -10.29
C LEU A 182 -5.27 14.97 -9.72
N ILE A 183 -5.36 15.03 -8.40
CA ILE A 183 -6.29 15.90 -7.66
C ILE A 183 -5.49 16.97 -6.92
N PRO A 184 -5.79 18.27 -7.07
CA PRO A 184 -5.03 19.33 -6.41
C PRO A 184 -5.11 19.26 -4.87
N ASN A 185 -3.95 19.42 -4.21
CA ASN A 185 -3.76 19.65 -2.77
C ASN A 185 -4.22 18.54 -1.80
N ALA A 186 -5.49 18.15 -1.81
CA ALA A 186 -6.07 17.23 -0.84
C ALA A 186 -7.33 16.54 -1.37
N LEU A 187 -7.62 15.37 -0.82
CA LEU A 187 -8.85 14.62 -1.07
C LEU A 187 -9.41 14.09 0.25
N ASN A 188 -10.68 14.37 0.52
CA ASN A 188 -11.46 13.60 1.49
C ASN A 188 -11.70 12.20 0.92
N ILE A 189 -11.09 11.18 1.53
CA ILE A 189 -11.07 9.85 0.93
C ILE A 189 -12.41 9.13 1.04
N TYR A 190 -13.24 9.43 2.05
CA TYR A 190 -14.42 8.61 2.35
C TYR A 190 -15.50 8.68 1.26
N ASP A 191 -15.53 9.76 0.48
CA ASP A 191 -16.48 9.94 -0.62
C ASP A 191 -16.14 9.07 -1.84
N TYR A 192 -14.89 8.60 -1.94
CA TYR A 192 -14.34 7.96 -3.14
C TYR A 192 -13.73 6.58 -2.88
N LEU A 193 -13.33 6.27 -1.64
CA LEU A 193 -12.65 5.03 -1.27
C LEU A 193 -13.63 3.86 -1.26
N GLU A 194 -13.37 2.87 -2.12
CA GLU A 194 -14.18 1.66 -2.23
C GLU A 194 -13.57 0.52 -1.40
N TYR A 195 -12.25 0.32 -1.47
CA TYR A 195 -11.57 -0.74 -0.73
C TYR A 195 -10.20 -0.31 -0.19
N VAL A 196 -9.83 -0.92 0.93
CA VAL A 196 -8.46 -0.93 1.45
C VAL A 196 -7.95 -2.36 1.33
N VAL A 197 -6.81 -2.57 0.68
CA VAL A 197 -6.32 -3.92 0.38
C VAL A 197 -4.94 -4.14 0.96
N VAL A 198 -4.81 -5.24 1.69
CA VAL A 198 -3.56 -5.73 2.30
C VAL A 198 -3.20 -7.12 1.75
N ARG A 199 -1.97 -7.57 1.99
CA ARG A 199 -1.46 -8.85 1.49
C ARG A 199 -1.84 -10.03 2.37
N SER A 200 -1.98 -9.81 3.68
CA SER A 200 -2.11 -10.91 4.65
C SER A 200 -3.04 -10.61 5.82
N GLU A 201 -3.35 -11.64 6.60
CA GLU A 201 -4.13 -11.51 7.84
C GLU A 201 -3.37 -10.69 8.89
N ALA A 202 -2.05 -10.90 9.00
CA ALA A 202 -1.22 -10.14 9.93
C ALA A 202 -1.25 -8.63 9.64
N GLU A 203 -1.19 -8.25 8.35
CA GLU A 203 -1.29 -6.84 7.94
C GLU A 203 -2.70 -6.28 8.18
N LYS A 204 -3.76 -7.08 7.94
CA LYS A 204 -5.14 -6.69 8.23
C LYS A 204 -5.34 -6.41 9.73
N GLN A 205 -4.88 -7.32 10.58
CA GLN A 205 -4.94 -7.18 12.04
C GLN A 205 -4.19 -5.93 12.51
N THR A 206 -2.99 -5.71 11.98
CA THR A 206 -2.16 -4.54 12.29
C THR A 206 -2.85 -3.24 11.88
N LEU A 207 -3.41 -3.20 10.67
CA LEU A 207 -4.16 -2.04 10.20
C LEU A 207 -5.34 -1.74 11.12
N LEU A 208 -6.21 -2.73 11.35
CA LEU A 208 -7.40 -2.59 12.21
C LEU A 208 -7.06 -2.20 13.64
N TYR A 209 -5.93 -2.68 14.18
CA TYR A 209 -5.46 -2.34 15.52
C TYR A 209 -5.11 -0.86 15.66
N HIS A 210 -4.58 -0.24 14.61
CA HIS A 210 -4.19 1.17 14.63
C HIS A 210 -5.27 2.15 14.13
N LEU A 211 -6.42 1.65 13.66
CA LEU A 211 -7.54 2.52 13.32
C LEU A 211 -8.27 2.99 14.58
N ASP A 212 -8.66 4.26 14.61
CA ASP A 212 -9.60 4.73 15.63
C ASP A 212 -10.96 4.04 15.47
N SER A 213 -11.78 4.05 16.53
CA SER A 213 -13.04 3.30 16.56
C SER A 213 -14.02 3.71 15.47
N ASP A 214 -14.11 5.01 15.16
CA ASP A 214 -15.02 5.54 14.14
C ASP A 214 -14.57 5.14 12.74
N THR A 215 -13.27 5.24 12.47
CA THR A 215 -12.64 4.86 11.21
C THR A 215 -12.74 3.36 11.00
N LYS A 216 -12.50 2.55 12.05
CA LYS A 216 -12.68 1.10 12.01
C LYS A 216 -14.12 0.74 11.65
N GLN A 217 -15.11 1.31 12.33
CA GLN A 217 -16.53 1.05 12.03
C GLN A 217 -16.89 1.36 10.58
N LYS A 218 -16.35 2.45 10.02
CA LYS A 218 -16.61 2.87 8.63
C LYS A 218 -15.95 1.97 7.58
N LEU A 219 -14.78 1.41 7.88
CA LEU A 219 -13.89 0.82 6.87
C LEU A 219 -13.64 -0.68 7.04
N GLU A 220 -13.98 -1.30 8.16
CA GLU A 220 -13.70 -2.72 8.43
C GLU A 220 -14.24 -3.63 7.32
N GLU A 221 -15.47 -3.38 6.86
CA GLU A 221 -16.06 -4.12 5.75
C GLU A 221 -15.42 -3.83 4.39
N LYS A 222 -14.69 -2.72 4.25
CA LYS A 222 -13.96 -2.34 3.03
C LYS A 222 -12.53 -2.88 3.01
N ILE A 223 -12.01 -3.36 4.15
CA ILE A 223 -10.66 -3.94 4.24
C ILE A 223 -10.69 -5.37 3.72
N ARG A 224 -9.87 -5.65 2.71
CA ARG A 224 -9.79 -6.94 2.00
C ARG A 224 -8.37 -7.47 1.97
N ILE A 225 -8.23 -8.79 2.04
CA ILE A 225 -6.96 -9.47 1.82
C ILE A 225 -6.95 -9.97 0.38
N ARG A 226 -6.02 -9.45 -0.43
CA ARG A 226 -5.86 -9.86 -1.83
C ARG A 226 -4.48 -9.50 -2.35
N THR A 227 -3.79 -10.47 -2.94
CA THR A 227 -2.48 -10.27 -3.57
C THR A 227 -2.57 -10.07 -5.08
N ASN A 228 -3.36 -10.93 -5.74
CA ASN A 228 -3.50 -11.02 -7.18
C ASN A 228 -3.87 -9.70 -7.88
N GLY A 229 -2.95 -9.20 -8.71
CA GLY A 229 -3.15 -8.00 -9.52
C GLY A 229 -2.88 -6.68 -8.81
N LEU A 230 -2.32 -6.73 -7.60
CA LEU A 230 -1.98 -5.55 -6.80
C LEU A 230 -0.53 -5.58 -6.33
N PHE A 231 -0.08 -6.71 -5.79
CA PHE A 231 1.21 -6.84 -5.12
C PHE A 231 2.14 -7.78 -5.87
N TYR A 232 3.44 -7.50 -5.84
CA TYR A 232 4.46 -8.45 -6.30
C TYR A 232 4.63 -9.60 -5.32
N ALA A 233 4.51 -9.32 -4.02
CA ALA A 233 4.58 -10.29 -2.93
C ALA A 233 5.82 -11.21 -2.98
N ASP A 234 6.94 -10.69 -3.49
CA ASP A 234 8.19 -11.45 -3.74
C ASP A 234 9.27 -11.24 -2.67
N ARG A 235 9.02 -10.33 -1.73
CA ARG A 235 9.85 -10.05 -0.54
C ARG A 235 9.22 -10.61 0.74
N LEU A 236 9.99 -10.54 1.83
CA LEU A 236 9.55 -11.03 3.13
C LEU A 236 8.36 -10.19 3.63
N TYR A 237 7.35 -10.88 4.17
CA TYR A 237 6.29 -10.30 4.99
C TYR A 237 5.69 -11.36 5.90
N ILE A 238 4.97 -10.94 6.94
CA ILE A 238 4.28 -11.84 7.87
C ILE A 238 2.92 -12.18 7.29
N GLU A 239 2.63 -13.46 7.12
CA GLU A 239 1.33 -13.95 6.63
C GLU A 239 0.29 -14.00 7.76
N ASN A 240 0.69 -14.58 8.89
CA ASN A 240 -0.21 -14.79 10.01
C ASN A 240 0.57 -14.97 11.32
N ILE A 241 -0.07 -14.62 12.44
CA ILE A 241 0.42 -14.88 13.78
C ILE A 241 -0.71 -15.50 14.60
N ARG A 242 -0.37 -16.56 15.32
CA ARG A 242 -1.28 -17.19 16.28
C ARG A 242 -0.59 -17.30 17.63
N LEU A 243 -1.38 -17.11 18.68
CA LEU A 243 -0.99 -17.45 20.03
C LEU A 243 -1.53 -18.84 20.35
N ASP A 244 -0.64 -19.80 20.56
CA ASP A 244 -0.94 -21.04 21.25
C ASP A 244 -0.58 -20.87 22.74
N ASP A 245 -1.03 -21.78 23.62
CA ASP A 245 -0.86 -21.80 25.08
C ASP A 245 0.20 -20.83 25.65
N ASN A 246 1.47 -21.01 25.29
CA ASN A 246 2.58 -20.17 25.75
C ASN A 246 3.55 -19.73 24.63
N MET A 247 3.10 -19.71 23.38
CA MET A 247 4.00 -19.52 22.24
C MET A 247 3.31 -18.87 21.06
N PHE A 248 3.93 -17.82 20.53
CA PHE A 248 3.57 -17.27 19.24
C PHE A 248 4.08 -18.16 18.12
N ARG A 249 3.20 -18.52 17.18
CA ARG A 249 3.53 -19.12 15.90
C ARG A 249 3.41 -18.09 14.81
N ILE A 250 4.47 -17.92 14.05
CA ILE A 250 4.59 -16.90 13.01
C ILE A 250 4.77 -17.60 11.68
N SER A 251 3.93 -17.25 10.71
CA SER A 251 4.04 -17.68 9.32
C SER A 251 4.55 -16.51 8.48
N PHE A 252 5.54 -16.77 7.63
CA PHE A 252 6.14 -15.82 6.70
C PHE A 252 5.86 -16.22 5.26
N SER A 253 5.83 -15.23 4.37
CA SER A 253 5.61 -15.43 2.93
C SER A 253 6.64 -16.36 2.29
N LYS A 254 7.89 -16.31 2.77
CA LYS A 254 9.02 -17.08 2.25
C LYS A 254 10.11 -17.28 3.30
N ALA A 255 10.88 -18.34 3.10
CA ALA A 255 12.23 -18.46 3.65
C ALA A 255 13.15 -17.50 2.86
N THR A 256 14.20 -17.01 3.50
CA THR A 256 15.18 -16.12 2.87
C THR A 256 16.54 -16.21 3.57
N ASN A 257 17.60 -16.05 2.78
CA ASN A 257 18.98 -15.95 3.26
C ASN A 257 19.36 -14.50 3.62
N ASP A 258 18.50 -13.54 3.27
CA ASP A 258 18.64 -12.16 3.74
C ASP A 258 18.58 -12.14 5.27
N LYS A 259 19.43 -11.29 5.86
CA LYS A 259 19.52 -11.13 7.31
C LYS A 259 18.71 -9.92 7.75
N PHE A 260 17.92 -10.10 8.79
CA PHE A 260 17.09 -9.05 9.38
C PHE A 260 17.26 -9.01 10.91
N ASP A 261 17.00 -7.85 11.48
CA ASP A 261 16.90 -7.61 12.91
C ASP A 261 15.42 -7.62 13.32
N PHE A 262 15.03 -8.59 14.13
CA PHE A 262 13.67 -8.70 14.66
C PHE A 262 13.61 -8.19 16.10
N VAL A 263 12.62 -7.36 16.40
CA VAL A 263 12.30 -6.96 17.78
C VAL A 263 10.87 -7.36 18.09
N PHE A 264 10.70 -8.24 19.08
CA PHE A 264 9.42 -8.66 19.62
C PHE A 264 9.19 -7.93 20.93
N THR A 265 8.18 -7.07 20.99
CA THR A 265 7.75 -6.40 22.23
C THR A 265 6.41 -6.97 22.66
N ILE A 266 6.35 -7.50 23.88
CA ILE A 266 5.14 -8.08 24.47
C ILE A 266 4.77 -7.21 25.65
N THR A 267 3.54 -6.72 25.66
CA THR A 267 3.03 -5.83 26.72
C THR A 267 1.78 -6.45 27.32
N ASN A 268 1.73 -6.57 28.64
CA ASN A 268 0.52 -6.93 29.36
C ASN A 268 -0.35 -5.68 29.53
N TYR A 269 -1.61 -5.75 29.09
CA TYR A 269 -2.52 -4.60 29.16
C TYR A 269 -2.93 -4.23 30.57
N ASP A 270 -3.12 -5.21 31.43
CA ASP A 270 -3.64 -5.00 32.78
C ASP A 270 -2.55 -4.39 33.69
N THR A 271 -1.29 -4.78 33.48
CA THR A 271 -0.17 -4.36 34.35
C THR A 271 0.74 -3.32 33.70
N HIS A 272 0.58 -3.05 32.41
CA HIS A 272 1.49 -2.27 31.56
C HIS A 272 2.95 -2.73 31.59
N GLN A 273 3.21 -3.94 32.12
CA GLN A 273 4.55 -4.53 32.07
C GLN A 273 4.85 -4.97 30.65
N SER A 274 6.07 -4.73 30.19
CA SER A 274 6.52 -5.18 28.88
C SER A 274 7.88 -5.85 28.94
N TYR A 275 8.15 -6.71 27.97
CA TYR A 275 9.49 -7.19 27.70
C TYR A 275 9.78 -7.22 26.21
N LYS A 276 11.06 -7.06 25.89
CA LYS A 276 11.57 -7.11 24.53
C LYS A 276 12.43 -8.37 24.35
N LYS A 277 12.32 -8.99 23.18
CA LYS A 277 13.28 -9.95 22.67
C LYS A 277 13.79 -9.46 21.33
N GLU A 278 15.11 -9.37 21.23
CA GLU A 278 15.81 -8.96 20.02
C GLU A 278 16.50 -10.17 19.42
N VAL A 279 16.42 -10.30 18.09
CA VAL A 279 17.09 -11.34 17.31
C VAL A 279 17.72 -10.66 16.12
N GLU A 280 19.02 -10.43 16.20
CA GLU A 280 19.77 -9.66 15.21
C GLU A 280 20.34 -10.56 14.10
N GLN A 281 20.40 -10.00 12.89
CA GLN A 281 21.11 -10.53 11.73
C GLN A 281 20.75 -11.99 11.40
N VAL A 282 19.47 -12.33 11.55
CA VAL A 282 18.97 -13.70 11.36
C VAL A 282 18.35 -13.86 9.97
N SER A 283 18.69 -14.98 9.33
CA SER A 283 18.02 -15.46 8.12
C SER A 283 16.86 -16.40 8.48
N LEU A 284 15.84 -16.47 7.63
CA LEU A 284 14.71 -17.38 7.83
C LEU A 284 14.92 -18.65 7.01
N GLU A 285 15.39 -19.72 7.66
CA GLU A 285 15.57 -21.04 7.04
C GLU A 285 14.25 -21.71 6.65
N SER A 286 13.15 -21.30 7.27
CA SER A 286 11.81 -21.83 7.01
C SER A 286 10.77 -20.72 6.97
N LYS A 287 9.60 -21.01 6.38
CA LYS A 287 8.44 -20.10 6.37
C LYS A 287 7.75 -19.97 7.73
N SER A 288 8.26 -20.61 8.77
CA SER A 288 7.70 -20.54 10.11
C SER A 288 8.77 -20.27 11.16
N ALA A 289 8.37 -19.50 12.17
CA ALA A 289 9.13 -19.34 13.40
C ALA A 289 8.20 -19.50 14.60
N SER A 290 8.81 -19.77 15.75
CA SER A 290 8.08 -19.83 16.99
C SER A 290 8.82 -19.09 18.09
N PHE A 291 8.05 -18.45 18.96
CA PHE A 291 8.58 -17.62 20.02
C PHE A 291 7.82 -17.90 21.32
N LYS A 292 8.49 -18.55 22.27
CA LYS A 292 7.95 -18.83 23.60
C LYS A 292 7.82 -17.54 24.40
N ILE A 293 6.68 -17.43 25.06
CA ILE A 293 6.33 -16.30 25.92
C ILE A 293 6.80 -16.61 27.34
N LYS A 294 7.21 -15.58 28.08
CA LYS A 294 7.58 -15.76 29.48
C LYS A 294 6.34 -16.15 30.31
N PRO A 295 6.46 -17.06 31.31
CA PRO A 295 5.32 -17.56 32.07
C PRO A 295 4.38 -16.47 32.64
N GLU A 296 4.92 -15.33 33.03
CA GLU A 296 4.16 -14.20 33.60
C GLU A 296 3.25 -13.46 32.58
N PHE A 297 3.40 -13.73 31.28
CA PHE A 297 2.57 -13.20 30.20
C PHE A 297 1.59 -14.25 29.60
N VAL A 298 1.61 -15.49 30.09
CA VAL A 298 0.72 -16.58 29.62
C VAL A 298 -0.71 -16.38 30.13
N SER A 299 -1.72 -16.62 29.28
CA SER A 299 -3.14 -16.48 29.60
C SER A 299 -3.54 -15.09 30.10
N LYS A 300 -2.90 -14.05 29.57
CA LYS A 300 -3.17 -12.63 29.87
C LYS A 300 -3.65 -11.90 28.62
N ASN A 301 -4.31 -10.77 28.82
CA ASN A 301 -4.54 -9.79 27.77
C ASN A 301 -3.19 -9.14 27.42
N ILE A 302 -2.59 -9.56 26.31
CA ILE A 302 -1.27 -9.11 25.86
C ILE A 302 -1.34 -8.46 24.49
N SER A 303 -0.47 -7.50 24.23
CA SER A 303 -0.15 -7.03 22.88
C SER A 303 1.16 -7.66 22.43
N LEU A 304 1.25 -8.02 21.15
CA LEU A 304 2.51 -8.32 20.48
C LEU A 304 2.76 -7.26 19.41
N LYS A 305 3.91 -6.58 19.51
CA LYS A 305 4.48 -5.75 18.46
C LYS A 305 5.72 -6.42 17.90
N ILE A 306 5.83 -6.49 16.58
CA ILE A 306 7.02 -6.95 15.86
C ILE A 306 7.51 -5.83 14.95
N THR A 307 8.79 -5.51 15.07
CA THR A 307 9.50 -4.72 14.06
C THR A 307 10.57 -5.56 13.38
N ILE A 308 10.78 -5.32 12.09
CA ILE A 308 11.84 -5.93 11.28
C ILE A 308 12.67 -4.79 10.70
N ASP A 309 13.97 -4.77 10.99
CA ASP A 309 14.90 -3.68 10.63
C ASP A 309 14.35 -2.30 11.03
N GLY A 310 13.75 -2.22 12.23
CA GLY A 310 13.12 -1.01 12.78
C GLY A 310 11.76 -0.64 12.20
N SER A 311 11.33 -1.25 11.09
CA SER A 311 10.01 -1.01 10.48
C SER A 311 8.91 -1.84 11.13
N LEU A 312 7.71 -1.27 11.32
CA LEU A 312 6.55 -1.99 11.86
C LEU A 312 6.16 -3.14 10.93
N ALA A 313 6.13 -4.37 11.46
CA ALA A 313 5.73 -5.57 10.73
C ALA A 313 4.42 -6.17 11.22
N TYR A 314 4.13 -6.03 12.52
CA TYR A 314 2.90 -6.50 13.12
C TYR A 314 2.62 -5.79 14.44
N GLU A 315 1.36 -5.49 14.72
CA GLU A 315 0.91 -5.14 16.06
C GLU A 315 -0.54 -5.59 16.29
N HIS A 316 -0.79 -6.35 17.35
CA HIS A 316 -2.14 -6.81 17.68
C HIS A 316 -2.28 -7.26 19.13
N ASN A 317 -3.52 -7.40 19.58
CA ASN A 317 -3.88 -7.86 20.93
C ASN A 317 -4.33 -9.31 20.93
N PHE A 318 -4.00 -10.02 21.99
CA PHE A 318 -4.39 -11.40 22.26
C PHE A 318 -4.95 -11.45 23.68
N GLY A 319 -6.14 -12.02 23.87
CA GLY A 319 -6.81 -12.04 25.16
C GLY A 319 -8.17 -12.75 25.09
N ASP A 320 -8.74 -13.06 26.26
CA ASP A 320 -10.06 -13.68 26.42
C ASP A 320 -11.18 -12.65 26.17
N ASP A 321 -11.22 -12.09 24.96
CA ASP A 321 -12.48 -11.66 24.37
C ASP A 321 -12.75 -12.60 23.20
N SER A 322 -13.49 -13.65 23.55
CA SER A 322 -14.34 -14.38 22.62
C SER A 322 -15.03 -13.42 21.66
N THR A 323 -14.55 -13.36 20.42
CA THR A 323 -15.34 -13.47 19.18
C THR A 323 -14.44 -13.35 17.96
N TYR A 324 -13.81 -14.46 17.58
CA TYR A 324 -13.73 -14.77 16.15
C TYR A 324 -15.18 -15.04 15.69
N ILE A 325 -15.89 -13.99 15.27
CA ILE A 325 -17.06 -14.19 14.41
C ILE A 325 -16.50 -14.26 12.98
N LEU A 326 -16.84 -15.38 12.35
CA LEU A 326 -16.44 -15.90 11.05
C LEU A 326 -16.28 -14.88 9.92
#